data_AF-A0A7W7NSG6-F1
#
_entry.id   AF-A0A7W7NSG6-F1
#
_cell.length_a   1.000
_cell.length_b   1.000
_cell.length_c   1.000
_cell.angle_alpha   90.00
_cell.angle_beta   90.00
_cell.angle_gamma   90.00
#
_symmetry.space_group_name_H-M   'P 1'
#
loop_
_entity.id
_entity.type
_entity.pdbx_description
1 polymer ?
#
loop_
_entity_poly.entity_id
_entity_poly.type
_entity_poly.pdbx_seq_one_letter_code
_entity_poly.pdbx_strand_id
1 'polypeptide(L)'
;MADAQKARERRADYTQKLARKTEEASNLQQRILKSDLENRQKQFSQDQKRQREAERRIQELENQLAEKIATGVPIGRLVAEGEAETYDVFISHASEDKTDFVASLAEQARSKGLRVWYDEFSLSWGDKLRRSIDRGLSGSYFGVVVLSENFFKKEWPQIELDALLEKEVSGTGRILPIWHKLTRDEIAKYAPTLSGTLALRTADLSTEEIAERLAEMVARVRRGRAEMA
;
A
#
# COMPACT_ATOMS: atom_id res chain seq x y z
N MET A 1 -12.69 -21.19 -78.18
CA MET A 1 -11.68 -20.10 -78.15
C MET A 1 -12.11 -18.91 -77.27
N ALA A 2 -13.39 -18.51 -77.26
CA ALA A 2 -13.89 -17.38 -76.47
C ALA A 2 -13.71 -17.49 -74.93
N ASP A 3 -13.82 -18.70 -74.35
CA ASP A 3 -13.69 -18.88 -72.89
C ASP A 3 -12.24 -18.72 -72.38
N ALA A 4 -11.25 -19.10 -73.19
CA ALA A 4 -9.85 -18.90 -72.87
C ALA A 4 -9.46 -17.41 -72.87
N GLN A 5 -10.10 -16.61 -73.72
CA GLN A 5 -9.89 -15.16 -73.77
C GLN A 5 -10.50 -14.46 -72.55
N LYS A 6 -11.75 -14.78 -72.18
CA LYS A 6 -12.38 -14.28 -70.95
C LYS A 6 -11.63 -14.67 -69.68
N ALA A 7 -11.08 -15.89 -69.63
CA ALA A 7 -10.26 -16.34 -68.51
C ALA A 7 -8.94 -15.56 -68.39
N ARG A 8 -8.30 -15.20 -69.51
CA ARG A 8 -7.10 -14.34 -69.53
C ARG A 8 -7.41 -12.92 -69.08
N GLU A 9 -8.52 -12.34 -69.54
CA GLU A 9 -8.96 -10.99 -69.14
C GLU A 9 -9.25 -10.91 -67.64
N ARG A 10 -9.97 -11.91 -67.09
CA ARG A 10 -10.23 -11.99 -65.64
C ARG A 10 -8.94 -12.13 -64.85
N ARG A 11 -8.01 -12.99 -65.28
CA ARG A 11 -6.69 -13.14 -64.63
C ARG A 11 -5.94 -11.81 -64.60
N ALA A 12 -5.91 -11.07 -65.71
CA ALA A 12 -5.26 -9.76 -65.78
C ALA A 12 -5.90 -8.75 -64.81
N ASP A 13 -7.23 -8.68 -64.74
CA ASP A 13 -7.97 -7.82 -63.79
C ASP A 13 -7.67 -8.20 -62.33
N TYR A 14 -7.68 -9.50 -62.00
CA TYR A 14 -7.31 -9.98 -60.66
C TYR A 14 -5.86 -9.66 -60.31
N THR A 15 -4.91 -9.83 -61.23
CA THR A 15 -3.51 -9.49 -61.01
C THR A 15 -3.33 -7.99 -60.77
N GLN A 16 -4.04 -7.14 -61.51
CA GLN A 16 -4.00 -5.69 -61.31
C GLN A 16 -4.61 -5.28 -59.96
N LYS A 17 -5.74 -5.90 -59.56
CA LYS A 17 -6.34 -5.68 -58.24
C LYS A 17 -5.45 -6.13 -57.10
N LEU A 18 -4.80 -7.28 -57.25
CA LEU A 18 -3.85 -7.80 -56.25
C LEU A 18 -2.66 -6.87 -56.10
N ALA A 19 -2.08 -6.39 -57.20
CA ALA A 19 -0.98 -5.43 -57.20
C ALA A 19 -1.35 -4.12 -56.48
N ARG A 20 -2.54 -3.56 -56.77
CA ARG A 20 -3.05 -2.38 -56.06
C ARG A 20 -3.22 -2.62 -54.56
N LYS A 21 -3.78 -3.77 -54.18
CA LYS A 21 -3.98 -4.13 -52.76
C LYS A 21 -2.66 -4.33 -52.01
N THR A 22 -1.65 -4.92 -52.66
CA THR A 22 -0.32 -5.07 -52.05
C THR A 22 0.39 -3.73 -51.87
N GLU A 23 0.23 -2.80 -52.81
CA GLU A 23 0.77 -1.45 -52.72
C GLU A 23 0.07 -0.64 -51.61
N GLU A 24 -1.27 -0.69 -51.57
CA GLU A 24 -2.07 -0.10 -50.47
C GLU A 24 -1.64 -0.64 -49.10
N ALA A 25 -1.46 -1.95 -48.97
CA ALA A 25 -1.02 -2.58 -47.72
C ALA A 25 0.39 -2.12 -47.30
N SER A 26 1.33 -2.06 -48.24
CA SER A 26 2.69 -1.55 -47.99
C SER A 26 2.67 -0.10 -47.51
N ASN A 27 1.88 0.76 -48.17
CA ASN A 27 1.75 2.17 -47.80
C ASN A 27 1.12 2.34 -46.41
N LEU A 28 0.11 1.54 -46.06
CA LEU A 28 -0.48 1.54 -44.72
C LEU A 28 0.52 1.07 -43.66
N GLN A 29 1.27 0.00 -43.94
CA GLN A 29 2.31 -0.52 -43.04
C GLN A 29 3.38 0.54 -42.74
N GLN A 30 3.84 1.27 -43.76
CA GLN A 30 4.81 2.36 -43.59
C GLN A 30 4.24 3.51 -42.74
N ARG A 31 2.95 3.86 -42.92
CA ARG A 31 2.29 4.90 -42.12
C ARG A 31 2.16 4.51 -40.65
N ILE A 32 1.81 3.25 -40.36
CA ILE A 32 1.73 2.74 -38.98
C ILE A 32 3.10 2.83 -38.31
N LEU A 33 4.14 2.30 -38.96
CA LEU A 33 5.51 2.35 -38.42
C LEU A 33 5.97 3.79 -38.14
N LYS A 34 5.70 4.71 -39.08
CA LYS A 34 6.04 6.12 -38.89
C LYS A 34 5.27 6.74 -37.71
N SER A 35 3.96 6.49 -37.61
CA SER A 35 3.13 6.97 -36.51
C SER A 35 3.59 6.42 -35.16
N ASP A 36 3.97 5.15 -35.10
CA ASP A 36 4.45 4.51 -33.87
C ASP A 36 5.78 5.11 -33.41
N LEU A 37 6.70 5.36 -34.35
CA LEU A 37 7.97 6.03 -34.04
C LEU A 37 7.75 7.45 -33.51
N GLU A 38 6.87 8.22 -34.15
CA GLU A 38 6.52 9.58 -33.69
C GLU A 38 5.86 9.56 -32.31
N ASN A 39 4.95 8.62 -32.05
CA ASN A 39 4.31 8.46 -30.75
C ASN A 39 5.31 8.08 -29.66
N ARG A 40 6.20 7.12 -29.93
CA ARG A 40 7.28 6.74 -29.00
C ARG A 40 8.22 7.91 -28.73
N GLN A 41 8.59 8.67 -29.74
CA GLN A 41 9.46 9.84 -29.57
C GLN A 41 8.79 10.94 -28.75
N LYS A 42 7.50 11.21 -28.99
CA LYS A 42 6.71 12.13 -28.17
C LYS A 42 6.64 11.67 -26.73
N GLN A 43 6.34 10.40 -26.49
CA GLN A 43 6.24 9.83 -25.16
C GLN A 43 7.58 9.92 -24.41
N PHE A 44 8.68 9.54 -25.05
CA PHE A 44 10.03 9.68 -24.48
C PHE A 44 10.37 11.15 -24.13
N SER A 45 10.01 12.09 -24.99
CA SER A 45 10.23 13.52 -24.73
C SER A 45 9.38 14.05 -23.57
N GLN A 46 8.15 13.54 -23.40
CA GLN A 46 7.28 13.87 -22.28
C GLN A 46 7.81 13.26 -20.98
N ASP A 47 8.27 12.02 -21.02
CA ASP A 47 8.86 11.33 -19.87
C ASP A 47 10.13 12.05 -19.40
N GLN A 48 11.02 12.42 -20.32
CA GLN A 48 12.19 13.22 -19.96
C GLN A 48 11.82 14.58 -19.36
N LYS A 49 10.79 15.26 -19.86
CA LYS A 49 10.32 16.54 -19.28
C LYS A 49 9.79 16.34 -17.86
N ARG A 50 8.93 15.35 -17.65
CA ARG A 50 8.39 14.98 -16.33
C ARG A 50 9.50 14.64 -15.35
N GLN A 51 10.49 13.88 -15.80
CA GLN A 51 11.62 13.49 -14.97
C GLN A 51 12.47 14.69 -14.56
N ARG A 52 12.81 15.58 -15.50
CA ARG A 52 13.54 16.82 -15.20
C ARG A 52 12.77 17.75 -14.26
N GLU A 53 11.46 17.84 -14.39
CA GLU A 53 10.62 18.65 -13.51
C GLU A 53 10.59 18.06 -12.08
N ALA A 54 10.46 16.74 -11.95
CA ALA A 54 10.55 16.05 -10.67
C ALA A 54 11.93 16.25 -10.00
N GLU A 55 13.02 16.10 -10.75
CA GLU A 55 14.38 16.33 -10.26
C GLU A 55 14.58 17.78 -9.77
N ARG A 56 14.06 18.77 -10.52
CA ARG A 56 14.08 20.17 -10.07
C ARG A 56 13.32 20.38 -8.77
N ARG A 57 12.16 19.73 -8.61
CA ARG A 57 11.36 19.85 -7.39
C ARG A 57 12.07 19.23 -6.19
N ILE A 58 12.73 18.09 -6.37
CA ILE A 58 13.54 17.46 -5.33
C ILE A 58 14.67 18.41 -4.90
N GLN A 59 15.42 18.95 -5.86
CA GLN A 59 16.51 19.88 -5.56
C GLN A 59 16.02 21.14 -4.82
N GLU A 60 14.85 21.66 -5.19
CA GLU A 60 14.25 22.80 -4.50
C GLU A 60 13.89 22.48 -3.04
N LEU A 61 13.28 21.31 -2.79
CA LEU A 61 12.97 20.85 -1.44
C LEU A 61 14.22 20.62 -0.60
N GLU A 62 15.28 20.05 -1.20
CA GLU A 62 16.58 19.89 -0.54
C GLU A 62 17.20 21.23 -0.17
N ASN A 63 17.15 22.22 -1.06
CA ASN A 63 17.66 23.57 -0.78
C ASN A 63 16.85 24.26 0.34
N GLN A 64 15.52 24.14 0.32
CA GLN A 64 14.66 24.65 1.40
C GLN A 64 14.98 23.97 2.74
N LEU A 65 15.25 22.66 2.73
CA LEU A 65 15.65 21.93 3.93
C LEU A 65 17.02 22.40 4.45
N ALA A 66 17.99 22.58 3.56
CA ALA A 66 19.32 23.07 3.91
C ALA A 66 19.28 24.49 4.50
N GLU A 67 18.46 25.38 3.94
CA GLU A 67 18.27 26.74 4.47
C GLU A 67 17.67 26.75 5.89
N LYS A 68 16.70 25.87 6.14
CA LYS A 68 16.12 25.69 7.49
C LYS A 68 17.12 25.15 8.51
N ILE A 69 18.09 24.34 8.09
CA ILE A 69 19.18 23.84 8.95
C ILE A 69 20.21 24.97 9.22
N ALA A 70 20.53 25.79 8.23
CA ALA A 70 21.53 26.85 8.32
C ALA A 70 21.11 28.03 9.21
N THR A 71 19.81 28.29 9.35
CA THR A 71 19.27 29.37 10.22
C THR A 71 19.35 29.08 11.72
N GLY A 72 20.05 27.99 12.12
CA GLY A 72 20.42 27.75 13.51
C GLY A 72 19.29 27.23 14.39
N VAL A 73 18.21 26.71 13.80
CA VAL A 73 17.23 25.94 14.56
C VAL A 73 17.91 24.62 14.94
N PRO A 74 18.06 24.30 16.24
CA PRO A 74 18.62 23.03 16.66
C PRO A 74 17.83 21.91 15.99
N ILE A 75 18.51 20.90 15.45
CA ILE A 75 17.85 19.75 14.82
C ILE A 75 16.79 19.15 15.77
N GLY A 76 17.01 19.20 17.09
CA GLY A 76 16.04 18.80 18.12
C GLY A 76 14.75 19.63 18.19
N ARG A 77 14.74 20.88 17.70
CA ARG A 77 13.57 21.78 17.71
C ARG A 77 12.77 21.76 16.39
N LEU A 78 13.41 21.47 15.27
CA LEU A 78 12.69 21.19 14.00
C LEU A 78 11.84 19.91 14.09
N VAL A 79 12.21 18.97 14.97
CA VAL A 79 11.33 17.82 15.33
C VAL A 79 10.17 18.26 16.24
N ALA A 80 10.36 19.31 17.04
CA ALA A 80 9.40 19.73 18.06
C ALA A 80 8.24 20.59 17.51
N GLU A 81 8.42 21.28 16.39
CA GLU A 81 7.33 22.03 15.72
C GLU A 81 6.59 21.21 14.66
N GLY A 82 6.98 19.94 14.53
CA GLY A 82 6.28 18.88 13.82
C GLY A 82 6.10 17.65 14.71
N GLU A 83 5.73 17.83 15.98
CA GLU A 83 5.03 16.75 16.69
C GLU A 83 3.68 16.53 15.98
N ALA A 84 3.71 15.86 14.83
CA ALA A 84 2.66 14.91 14.53
C ALA A 84 2.62 14.02 15.77
N GLU A 85 1.56 14.14 16.57
CA GLU A 85 1.43 13.45 17.85
C GLU A 85 1.90 12.00 17.67
N THR A 86 3.09 11.69 18.21
CA THR A 86 3.66 10.36 18.03
C THR A 86 2.87 9.43 18.92
N TYR A 87 2.04 8.56 18.37
CA TYR A 87 1.29 7.61 19.18
C TYR A 87 2.17 6.41 19.55
N ASP A 88 1.82 5.74 20.63
CA ASP A 88 2.47 4.48 20.98
C ASP A 88 1.94 3.34 20.13
N VAL A 89 0.62 3.34 19.97
CA VAL A 89 -0.11 2.30 19.28
C VAL A 89 -1.20 2.95 18.45
N PHE A 90 -1.31 2.56 17.18
CA PHE A 90 -2.58 2.71 16.47
C PHE A 90 -3.33 1.39 16.42
N ILE A 91 -4.66 1.43 16.41
CA ILE A 91 -5.51 0.23 16.31
C ILE A 91 -6.33 0.28 15.02
N SER A 92 -5.93 -0.54 14.05
CA SER A 92 -6.70 -0.77 12.83
C SER A 92 -7.74 -1.86 13.07
N HIS A 93 -8.99 -1.56 12.72
CA HIS A 93 -10.13 -2.43 13.01
C HIS A 93 -11.24 -2.24 11.98
N ALA A 94 -12.14 -3.21 11.88
CA ALA A 94 -13.39 -2.99 11.17
C ALA A 94 -14.28 -2.04 11.97
N SER A 95 -14.95 -1.09 11.32
CA SER A 95 -15.82 -0.11 11.98
C SER A 95 -16.86 -0.73 12.92
N GLU A 96 -17.31 -1.95 12.60
CA GLU A 96 -18.26 -2.75 13.36
C GLU A 96 -17.70 -3.25 14.71
N ASP A 97 -16.37 -3.41 14.84
CA ASP A 97 -15.72 -3.88 16.07
C ASP A 97 -15.42 -2.74 17.06
N LYS A 98 -15.69 -1.49 16.64
CA LYS A 98 -15.33 -0.29 17.40
C LYS A 98 -15.94 -0.28 18.80
N THR A 99 -17.25 -0.48 18.87
CA THR A 99 -18.02 -0.41 20.12
C THR A 99 -17.92 -1.67 20.97
N ASP A 100 -17.70 -2.82 20.33
CA ASP A 100 -17.67 -4.13 21.01
C ASP A 100 -16.32 -4.41 21.70
N PHE A 101 -15.20 -4.07 21.04
CA PHE A 101 -13.87 -4.44 21.54
C PHE A 101 -12.86 -3.29 21.53
N VAL A 102 -12.79 -2.53 20.44
CA VAL A 102 -11.67 -1.61 20.21
C VAL A 102 -11.68 -0.42 21.15
N ALA A 103 -12.86 0.16 21.43
CA ALA A 103 -12.99 1.25 22.39
C ALA A 103 -12.52 0.83 23.80
N SER A 104 -12.95 -0.35 24.25
CA SER A 104 -12.52 -0.89 25.55
C SER A 104 -11.02 -1.16 25.59
N LEU A 105 -10.45 -1.75 24.53
CA LEU A 105 -9.01 -1.98 24.43
C LEU A 105 -8.23 -0.66 24.47
N ALA A 106 -8.69 0.35 23.73
CA ALA A 106 -8.05 1.66 23.69
C ALA A 106 -8.09 2.35 25.05
N GLU A 107 -9.21 2.31 25.76
CA GLU A 107 -9.35 2.85 27.10
C GLU A 107 -8.42 2.15 28.10
N GLN A 108 -8.37 0.81 28.07
CA GLN A 108 -7.47 0.03 28.95
C GLN A 108 -5.99 0.26 28.63
N ALA A 109 -5.64 0.44 27.35
CA ALA A 109 -4.28 0.78 26.97
C ALA A 109 -3.91 2.21 27.42
N ARG A 110 -4.85 3.16 27.31
CA ARG A 110 -4.68 4.54 27.80
C ARG A 110 -4.54 4.60 29.32
N SER A 111 -5.32 3.83 30.07
CA SER A 111 -5.21 3.76 31.53
C SER A 111 -3.84 3.24 31.99
N LYS A 112 -3.18 2.44 31.16
CA LYS A 112 -1.79 1.97 31.34
C LYS A 112 -0.73 2.94 30.80
N GLY A 113 -1.11 4.16 30.42
CA GLY A 113 -0.20 5.24 30.02
C GLY A 113 0.23 5.24 28.55
N LEU A 114 -0.46 4.49 27.68
CA LEU A 114 -0.20 4.49 26.25
C LEU A 114 -0.98 5.59 25.52
N ARG A 115 -0.31 6.25 24.57
CA ARG A 115 -0.96 7.15 23.60
C ARG A 115 -1.54 6.30 22.48
N VAL A 116 -2.86 6.16 22.45
CA VAL A 116 -3.57 5.27 21.50
C VAL A 116 -4.46 6.05 20.56
N TRP A 117 -4.37 5.73 19.27
CA TRP A 117 -5.17 6.30 18.19
C TRP A 117 -5.89 5.21 17.39
N TYR A 118 -7.21 5.32 17.22
CA TYR A 118 -7.99 4.28 16.54
C TYR A 118 -9.10 4.82 15.64
N ASP A 119 -9.68 5.99 15.93
CA ASP A 119 -10.83 6.53 15.18
C ASP A 119 -10.58 6.68 13.68
N GLU A 120 -9.41 7.16 13.26
CA GLU A 120 -9.07 7.32 11.83
C GLU A 120 -8.65 6.03 11.13
N PHE A 121 -8.49 4.92 11.87
CA PHE A 121 -8.11 3.60 11.33
C PHE A 121 -9.28 2.61 11.34
N SER A 122 -10.51 3.14 11.42
CA SER A 122 -11.75 2.42 11.20
C SER A 122 -11.89 2.08 9.71
N LEU A 123 -11.73 0.80 9.36
CA LEU A 123 -11.72 0.32 7.99
C LEU A 123 -13.14 0.10 7.46
N SER A 124 -13.39 0.60 6.25
CA SER A 124 -14.62 0.46 5.49
C SER A 124 -14.39 -0.24 4.15
N TRP A 125 -15.48 -0.66 3.51
CA TRP A 125 -15.43 -1.29 2.19
C TRP A 125 -14.75 -0.37 1.16
N GLY A 126 -13.79 -0.92 0.40
CA GLY A 126 -13.05 -0.17 -0.63
C GLY A 126 -11.81 0.58 -0.11
N ASP A 127 -11.55 0.57 1.20
CA ASP A 127 -10.27 1.06 1.72
C ASP A 127 -9.11 0.19 1.23
N LYS A 128 -7.89 0.73 1.29
CA LYS A 128 -6.68 -0.05 1.01
C LYS A 128 -5.97 -0.32 2.32
N LEU A 129 -6.03 -1.56 2.80
CA LEU A 129 -5.50 -1.97 4.10
C LEU A 129 -4.04 -1.54 4.24
N ARG A 130 -3.22 -1.87 3.26
CA ARG A 130 -1.78 -1.54 3.25
C ARG A 130 -1.52 -0.04 3.46
N ARG A 131 -2.26 0.83 2.76
CA ARG A 131 -2.08 2.29 2.88
C ARG A 131 -2.51 2.81 4.25
N SER A 132 -3.55 2.22 4.83
CA SER A 132 -4.00 2.54 6.19
C SER A 132 -2.92 2.17 7.22
N ILE A 133 -2.36 0.96 7.11
CA ILE A 133 -1.26 0.50 7.96
C ILE A 133 0.01 1.36 7.79
N ASP A 134 0.38 1.71 6.56
CA ASP A 134 1.53 2.59 6.29
C ASP A 134 1.37 3.95 7.00
N ARG A 135 0.17 4.54 6.93
CA ARG A 135 -0.15 5.80 7.61
C ARG A 135 -0.11 5.67 9.13
N GLY A 136 -0.62 4.57 9.68
CA GLY A 136 -0.55 4.32 11.12
C GLY A 136 0.89 4.17 11.61
N LEU A 137 1.72 3.43 10.87
CA LEU A 137 3.13 3.21 11.22
C LEU A 137 4.01 4.46 11.04
N SER A 138 3.60 5.44 10.24
CA SER A 138 4.31 6.73 10.18
C SER A 138 4.08 7.60 11.41
N GLY A 139 2.91 7.46 12.06
CA GLY A 139 2.54 8.23 13.25
C GLY A 139 2.70 7.50 14.58
N SER A 140 2.94 6.19 14.57
CA SER A 140 2.92 5.37 15.80
C SER A 140 4.07 4.38 15.90
N TYR A 141 4.49 4.01 17.11
CA TYR A 141 5.54 2.98 17.29
C TYR A 141 5.07 1.59 16.84
N PHE A 142 3.88 1.18 17.25
CA PHE A 142 3.27 -0.09 16.89
C PHE A 142 1.91 0.09 16.22
N GLY A 143 1.53 -0.90 15.42
CA GLY A 143 0.21 -1.04 14.83
C GLY A 143 -0.45 -2.32 15.29
N VAL A 144 -1.54 -2.21 16.03
CA VAL A 144 -2.42 -3.33 16.33
C VAL A 144 -3.40 -3.47 15.18
N VAL A 145 -3.60 -4.68 14.66
CA VAL A 145 -4.71 -4.94 13.74
C VAL A 145 -5.61 -6.04 14.27
N VAL A 146 -6.89 -5.70 14.38
CA VAL A 146 -7.94 -6.55 14.92
C VAL A 146 -8.48 -7.42 13.79
N LEU A 147 -8.13 -8.69 13.82
CA LEU A 147 -8.61 -9.72 12.91
C LEU A 147 -9.88 -10.32 13.51
N SER A 148 -11.02 -9.90 12.97
CA SER A 148 -12.36 -10.35 13.35
C SER A 148 -13.12 -10.87 12.11
N GLU A 149 -14.29 -11.47 12.32
CA GLU A 149 -15.17 -11.83 11.21
C GLU A 149 -15.55 -10.58 10.37
N ASN A 150 -15.80 -9.44 11.02
CA ASN A 150 -16.13 -8.18 10.35
C ASN A 150 -14.95 -7.64 9.54
N PHE A 151 -13.72 -7.84 9.99
CA PHE A 151 -12.52 -7.51 9.24
C PHE A 151 -12.46 -8.32 7.94
N PHE A 152 -12.68 -9.63 8.00
CA PHE A 152 -12.60 -10.48 6.81
C PHE A 152 -13.80 -10.33 5.84
N LYS A 153 -14.97 -9.91 6.33
CA LYS A 153 -16.14 -9.57 5.49
C LYS A 153 -15.93 -8.39 4.54
N LYS A 154 -14.84 -7.63 4.70
CA LYS A 154 -14.48 -6.51 3.81
C LYS A 154 -13.76 -6.97 2.53
N GLU A 155 -13.58 -8.28 2.35
CA GLU A 155 -13.04 -8.91 1.13
C GLU A 155 -11.71 -8.29 0.65
N TRP A 156 -10.75 -8.17 1.57
CA TRP A 156 -9.42 -7.68 1.25
C TRP A 156 -8.75 -8.52 0.15
N PRO A 157 -8.08 -7.90 -0.83
CA PRO A 157 -7.25 -8.64 -1.76
C PRO A 157 -6.21 -9.48 -1.01
N GLN A 158 -5.99 -10.73 -1.41
CA GLN A 158 -5.02 -11.62 -0.76
C GLN A 158 -3.61 -10.99 -0.69
N ILE A 159 -3.21 -10.25 -1.71
CA ILE A 159 -1.95 -9.50 -1.74
C ILE A 159 -1.87 -8.47 -0.59
N GLU A 160 -2.97 -7.84 -0.20
CA GLU A 160 -2.96 -6.90 0.93
C GLU A 160 -2.89 -7.63 2.28
N LEU A 161 -3.50 -8.81 2.40
CA LEU A 161 -3.41 -9.65 3.60
C LEU A 161 -1.99 -10.22 3.78
N ASP A 162 -1.37 -10.70 2.69
CA ASP A 162 0.00 -11.19 2.72
C ASP A 162 1.01 -10.06 3.02
N ALA A 163 0.76 -8.84 2.51
CA ALA A 163 1.60 -7.69 2.83
C ALA A 163 1.56 -7.30 4.33
N LEU A 164 0.50 -7.67 5.05
CA LEU A 164 0.43 -7.50 6.51
C LEU A 164 1.51 -8.36 7.20
N LEU A 165 1.71 -9.59 6.72
CA LEU A 165 2.65 -10.56 7.27
C LEU A 165 4.10 -10.25 6.96
N GLU A 166 4.40 -9.78 5.75
CA GLU A 166 5.77 -9.39 5.37
C GLU A 166 6.34 -8.35 6.34
N LYS A 167 5.48 -7.46 6.83
CA LYS A 167 5.84 -6.43 7.82
C LYS A 167 6.05 -6.97 9.23
N GLU A 168 5.45 -8.10 9.55
CA GLU A 168 5.71 -8.82 10.80
C GLU A 168 7.03 -9.60 10.72
N VAL A 169 7.25 -10.32 9.63
CA VAL A 169 8.39 -11.23 9.42
C VAL A 169 9.71 -10.50 9.13
N SER A 170 9.66 -9.30 8.54
CA SER A 170 10.86 -8.50 8.17
C SER A 170 11.69 -7.96 9.36
N GLY A 171 11.46 -8.45 10.58
CA GLY A 171 12.34 -8.22 11.72
C GLY A 171 12.16 -6.87 12.42
N THR A 172 11.24 -6.02 11.95
CA THR A 172 10.85 -4.82 12.71
C THR A 172 9.69 -5.06 13.67
N GLY A 173 8.85 -6.09 13.45
CA GLY A 173 7.87 -6.56 14.45
C GLY A 173 6.91 -5.48 14.96
N ARG A 174 6.63 -4.45 14.14
CA ARG A 174 5.83 -3.29 14.56
C ARG A 174 4.33 -3.53 14.42
N ILE A 175 3.92 -4.56 13.68
CA ILE A 175 2.51 -4.94 13.54
C ILE A 175 2.21 -6.08 14.49
N LEU A 176 1.12 -5.94 15.23
CA LEU A 176 0.69 -6.84 16.30
C LEU A 176 -0.75 -7.32 15.98
N PRO A 177 -0.91 -8.50 15.38
CA PRO A 177 -2.23 -9.04 15.11
C PRO A 177 -2.93 -9.47 16.41
N ILE A 178 -4.23 -9.15 16.50
CA ILE A 178 -5.12 -9.65 17.55
C ILE A 178 -6.25 -10.43 16.89
N TRP A 179 -6.43 -11.69 17.30
CA TRP A 179 -7.54 -12.51 16.85
C TRP A 179 -8.73 -12.27 17.77
N HIS A 180 -9.78 -11.66 17.23
CA HIS A 180 -10.98 -11.32 17.97
C HIS A 180 -12.13 -12.27 17.60
N LYS A 181 -12.51 -13.12 18.56
CA LYS A 181 -13.62 -14.10 18.41
C LYS A 181 -13.47 -15.02 17.18
N LEU A 182 -12.23 -15.38 16.82
CA LEU A 182 -11.93 -16.27 15.70
C LEU A 182 -11.10 -17.48 16.14
N THR A 183 -11.36 -18.62 15.50
CA THR A 183 -10.55 -19.83 15.60
C THR A 183 -9.43 -19.83 14.55
N ARG A 184 -8.42 -20.69 14.78
CA ARG A 184 -7.33 -20.88 13.82
C ARG A 184 -7.83 -21.34 12.45
N ASP A 185 -8.81 -22.23 12.42
CA ASP A 185 -9.37 -22.77 11.18
C ASP A 185 -10.14 -21.72 10.39
N GLU A 186 -10.85 -20.81 11.06
CA GLU A 186 -11.52 -19.68 10.41
C GLU A 186 -10.50 -18.73 9.78
N ILE A 187 -9.44 -18.39 10.51
CA ILE A 187 -8.38 -17.53 9.97
C ILE A 187 -7.69 -18.21 8.80
N ALA A 188 -7.43 -19.52 8.88
CA ALA A 188 -6.82 -20.27 7.78
C ALA A 188 -7.69 -20.28 6.51
N LYS A 189 -9.02 -20.19 6.63
CA LYS A 189 -9.92 -20.07 5.46
C LYS A 189 -9.78 -18.71 4.77
N TYR A 190 -9.61 -17.63 5.54
CA TYR A 190 -9.49 -16.29 4.98
C TYR A 190 -8.07 -15.97 4.50
N ALA A 191 -7.08 -16.36 5.30
CA ALA A 191 -5.66 -16.10 5.09
C ALA A 191 -4.83 -17.25 5.69
N PRO A 192 -4.54 -18.29 4.90
CA PRO A 192 -3.72 -19.43 5.34
C PRO A 192 -2.37 -19.01 5.91
N THR A 193 -1.75 -17.99 5.31
CA THR A 193 -0.47 -17.42 5.71
C THR A 193 -0.53 -16.77 7.09
N LEU A 194 -1.67 -16.16 7.47
CA LEU A 194 -1.87 -15.53 8.79
C LEU A 194 -2.07 -16.55 9.91
N SER A 195 -2.61 -17.74 9.60
CA SER A 195 -2.94 -18.76 10.60
C SER A 195 -1.74 -19.41 11.33
N GLY A 196 -0.54 -19.26 10.76
CA GLY A 196 0.72 -19.75 11.34
C GLY A 196 1.41 -18.74 12.27
N THR A 197 0.82 -17.56 12.44
CA THR A 197 1.47 -16.38 13.01
C THR A 197 1.16 -16.23 14.50
N LEU A 198 2.11 -15.67 15.27
CA LEU A 198 1.93 -15.43 16.71
C LEU A 198 1.06 -14.19 16.92
N ALA A 199 -0.16 -14.39 17.41
CA ALA A 199 -1.12 -13.33 17.68
C ALA A 199 -1.68 -13.44 19.10
N LEU A 200 -2.06 -12.30 19.69
CA LEU A 200 -2.86 -12.31 20.92
C LEU A 200 -4.30 -12.70 20.56
N ARG A 201 -4.93 -13.53 21.40
CA ARG A 201 -6.27 -14.03 21.14
C ARG A 201 -7.20 -13.58 22.25
N THR A 202 -8.31 -12.93 21.89
CA THR A 202 -9.33 -12.54 22.87
C THR A 202 -10.11 -13.72 23.43
N ALA A 203 -9.89 -14.92 22.88
CA ALA A 203 -10.43 -16.17 23.41
C ALA A 203 -9.67 -16.65 24.66
N ASP A 204 -8.39 -16.28 24.82
CA ASP A 204 -7.58 -16.71 25.97
C ASP A 204 -7.30 -15.56 26.95
N LEU A 205 -7.29 -14.32 26.46
CA LEU A 205 -6.90 -13.14 27.22
C LEU A 205 -8.04 -12.15 27.29
N SER A 206 -8.24 -11.58 28.48
CA SER A 206 -9.08 -10.43 28.68
C SER A 206 -8.51 -9.18 28.00
N THR A 207 -9.38 -8.20 27.74
CA THR A 207 -8.98 -6.90 27.18
C THR A 207 -7.91 -6.21 28.03
N GLU A 208 -7.97 -6.36 29.35
CA GLU A 208 -6.99 -5.78 30.28
C GLU A 208 -5.60 -6.44 30.15
N GLU A 209 -5.55 -7.78 30.07
CA GLU A 209 -4.29 -8.52 29.87
C GLU A 209 -3.67 -8.21 28.50
N ILE A 210 -4.49 -8.03 27.48
CA ILE A 210 -4.01 -7.60 26.15
C ILE A 210 -3.40 -6.20 26.25
N ALA A 211 -4.08 -5.25 26.89
CA ALA A 211 -3.57 -3.90 27.10
C ALA A 211 -2.26 -3.89 27.91
N GLU A 212 -2.13 -4.77 28.90
CA GLU A 212 -0.90 -4.93 29.68
C GLU A 212 0.27 -5.40 28.83
N ARG A 213 0.08 -6.44 28.03
CA ARG A 213 1.10 -6.93 27.10
C ARG A 213 1.54 -5.86 26.10
N LEU A 214 0.60 -5.06 25.59
CA LEU A 214 0.91 -3.92 24.72
C LEU A 214 1.79 -2.89 25.46
N ALA A 215 1.45 -2.55 26.70
CA ALA A 215 2.21 -1.60 27.50
C ALA A 215 3.63 -2.08 27.80
N GLU A 216 3.80 -3.36 28.15
CA GLU A 216 5.11 -3.98 28.37
C GLU A 216 5.99 -3.93 27.12
N MET A 217 5.43 -4.26 25.95
CA MET A 217 6.17 -4.21 24.68
C MET A 217 6.63 -2.79 24.34
N VAL A 218 5.75 -1.80 24.48
CA VAL A 218 6.10 -0.39 24.25
C VAL A 218 7.17 0.07 25.24
N ALA A 219 7.03 -0.27 26.52
CA ALA A 219 8.01 0.08 27.55
C ALA A 219 9.38 -0.55 27.28
N ARG A 220 9.43 -1.79 26.79
CA ARG A 220 10.69 -2.45 26.39
C ARG A 220 11.38 -1.71 25.25
N VAL A 221 10.65 -1.30 24.23
CA VAL A 221 11.24 -0.54 23.10
C VAL A 221 11.68 0.86 23.52
N ARG A 222 10.90 1.55 24.35
CA ARG A 222 11.27 2.87 24.91
C ARG A 222 12.59 2.80 25.69
N ARG A 223 12.77 1.78 26.55
CA ARG A 223 14.01 1.56 27.30
C ARG A 223 15.20 1.30 26.39
N GLY A 224 15.06 0.39 25.42
CA GLY A 224 16.16 0.09 24.49
C GLY A 224 16.61 1.27 23.63
N ARG A 225 15.72 2.24 23.35
CA ARG A 225 16.11 3.47 22.65
C ARG A 225 16.81 4.47 23.56
N ALA A 226 16.40 4.59 24.81
CA ALA A 226 17.04 5.47 25.78
C ALA A 226 18.46 5.03 26.13
N GLU A 227 18.76 3.73 26.05
CA GLU A 227 20.11 3.18 26.28
C GLU A 227 21.06 3.34 25.08
N MET A 228 20.53 3.64 23.89
CA MET A 228 21.32 3.83 22.65
C MET A 228 21.50 5.30 22.24
N ALA A 229 20.91 6.24 22.97
CA ALA A 229 21.00 7.68 22.74
C ALA A 229 21.95 8.33 23.74
#